data_AF-A0A176VQ34-F1
#
_entry.id   AF-A0A176VQ34-F1
#
_cell.length_a   1.000
_cell.length_b   1.000
_cell.length_c   1.000
_cell.angle_alpha   90.00
_cell.angle_beta   90.00
_cell.angle_gamma   90.00
#
_symmetry.space_group_name_H-M   'P 1'
#
loop_
_entity.id
_entity.type
_entity.pdbx_description
1 polymer ?
#
loop_
_entity_poly.entity_id
_entity_poly.type
_entity_poly.pdbx_seq_one_letter_code
_entity_poly.pdbx_strand_id
1 'polypeptide(L)'
;MLSLTVLLSTRYDDQLEFYGKCDPNKDHFVKGGKAMAGFVDDAVSELVHCALDDISAAKGYRESDLRAPNDLSAPTIPASYYVLSKSEMMQHGYRMPAVTSPGTNSQLPAGFVMTQPALGRSFPEMVAVDCEMCRTAAGLELTRVSLVDTNKTEHFIQIVSAETILVGHSLERDLAALKVIHMKVIDTALLYQHPRHGGKIKPALRMLADKWLKRSIQNGSEGHDSIEDAEAAMDLTMLKIRKGRSWCPYW
;
A
#
# COMPACT_ATOMS: atom_id res chain seq x y z
N MET A 1 -15.08 -29.12 5.36
CA MET A 1 -13.62 -29.18 5.58
C MET A 1 -12.91 -29.03 4.24
N LEU A 2 -12.88 -27.80 3.72
CA LEU A 2 -12.02 -27.39 2.60
C LEU A 2 -11.36 -26.08 3.07
N SER A 3 -10.04 -26.11 3.17
CA SER A 3 -9.21 -25.00 3.65
C SER A 3 -9.23 -23.87 2.62
N LEU A 4 -9.68 -22.67 3.02
CA LEU A 4 -9.70 -21.46 2.21
C LEU A 4 -8.27 -20.85 2.09
N THR A 5 -7.31 -21.67 1.66
CA THR A 5 -5.90 -21.29 1.38
C THR A 5 -5.70 -20.98 -0.11
N VAL A 6 -6.78 -20.85 -0.88
CA VAL A 6 -6.74 -20.86 -2.34
C VAL A 6 -7.57 -19.70 -2.86
N LEU A 7 -6.89 -18.62 -3.28
CA LEU A 7 -7.30 -17.80 -4.45
C LEU A 7 -6.20 -16.80 -4.88
N LEU A 8 -5.18 -16.55 -4.07
CA LEU A 8 -3.96 -15.84 -4.52
C LEU A 8 -2.72 -16.75 -4.71
N SER A 9 -2.77 -18.01 -4.25
CA SER A 9 -1.66 -18.97 -4.41
C SER A 9 -1.84 -19.96 -5.58
N THR A 10 -3.04 -20.23 -6.08
CA THR A 10 -3.25 -21.27 -7.12
C THR A 10 -3.08 -20.82 -8.57
N ARG A 11 -2.28 -19.78 -8.82
CA ARG A 11 -1.68 -19.57 -10.16
C ARG A 11 -0.17 -19.37 -10.11
N TYR A 12 0.46 -19.75 -9.00
CA TYR A 12 1.90 -19.64 -8.85
C TYR A 12 2.67 -20.91 -9.24
N ASP A 13 2.01 -22.01 -9.63
CA ASP A 13 2.69 -23.31 -9.68
C ASP A 13 2.30 -24.23 -10.86
N ASP A 14 2.15 -23.67 -12.07
CA ASP A 14 2.34 -24.46 -13.30
C ASP A 14 2.81 -23.54 -14.43
N GLN A 15 4.06 -23.77 -14.86
CA GLN A 15 4.88 -23.00 -15.83
C GLN A 15 5.77 -21.90 -15.22
N LEU A 16 6.62 -22.33 -14.28
CA LEU A 16 7.95 -21.76 -14.09
C LEU A 16 8.75 -21.88 -15.41
N GLU A 17 8.69 -20.84 -16.24
CA GLU A 17 9.82 -20.47 -17.09
C GLU A 17 10.24 -19.05 -16.70
N PHE A 18 11.44 -18.96 -16.13
CA PHE A 18 12.18 -17.71 -15.99
C PHE A 18 12.27 -17.03 -17.37
N TYR A 19 11.50 -15.96 -17.59
CA TYR A 19 11.78 -14.95 -18.61
C TYR A 19 12.15 -13.69 -17.82
N GLY A 20 13.38 -13.21 -17.77
CA GLY A 20 14.43 -13.17 -18.78
C GLY A 20 14.94 -11.73 -18.71
N LYS A 21 16.20 -11.55 -18.31
CA LYS A 21 16.86 -10.26 -18.11
C LYS A 21 16.47 -9.22 -19.17
N CYS A 22 16.13 -8.01 -18.73
CA CYS A 22 16.16 -6.84 -19.61
C CYS A 22 17.62 -6.62 -20.04
N ASP A 23 17.97 -7.06 -21.25
CA ASP A 23 19.21 -6.72 -21.93
C ASP A 23 19.09 -5.26 -22.42
N PRO A 24 19.88 -4.31 -21.87
CA PRO A 24 19.76 -2.90 -22.23
C PRO A 24 20.19 -2.56 -23.67
N ASN A 25 20.60 -3.56 -24.48
CA ASN A 25 21.12 -3.34 -25.84
C ASN A 25 20.33 -4.04 -26.96
N LYS A 26 19.08 -4.50 -26.75
CA LYS A 26 18.29 -5.14 -27.82
C LYS A 26 16.86 -4.60 -27.96
N ASP A 27 16.63 -3.85 -29.04
CA ASP A 27 15.34 -3.29 -29.47
C ASP A 27 14.34 -4.30 -30.08
N HIS A 28 14.38 -5.59 -29.72
CA HIS A 28 13.49 -6.60 -30.32
C HIS A 28 12.71 -7.41 -29.29
N PHE A 29 11.39 -7.21 -29.32
CA PHE A 29 10.37 -7.92 -28.57
C PHE A 29 10.17 -9.33 -29.13
N VAL A 30 10.33 -10.38 -28.31
CA VAL A 30 9.85 -11.72 -28.67
C VAL A 30 8.37 -11.80 -28.31
N LYS A 31 7.51 -11.99 -29.32
CA LYS A 31 6.09 -12.26 -29.15
C LYS A 31 5.88 -13.61 -28.45
N GLY A 32 5.29 -13.60 -27.27
CA GLY A 32 4.74 -14.80 -26.63
C GLY A 32 4.07 -14.49 -25.30
N GLY A 33 2.73 -14.48 -25.27
CA GLY A 33 1.93 -14.40 -24.04
C GLY A 33 0.77 -13.40 -24.14
N LYS A 34 -0.47 -13.89 -23.93
CA LYS A 34 -1.66 -13.03 -23.81
C LYS A 34 -1.61 -12.29 -22.47
N ALA A 35 -1.69 -10.97 -22.50
CA ALA A 35 -1.93 -10.14 -21.31
C ALA A 35 -3.26 -10.56 -20.66
N MET A 36 -3.24 -10.80 -19.35
CA MET A 36 -4.42 -11.16 -18.55
C MET A 36 -5.21 -9.91 -18.18
N ALA A 37 -5.71 -9.21 -19.19
CA ALA A 37 -6.49 -7.98 -19.05
C ALA A 37 -7.86 -8.18 -18.33
N GLY A 38 -8.24 -9.42 -18.02
CA GLY A 38 -9.51 -9.76 -17.37
C GLY A 38 -9.42 -10.12 -15.88
N PHE A 39 -8.22 -10.18 -15.28
CA PHE A 39 -8.06 -10.74 -13.92
C PHE A 39 -8.13 -9.71 -12.79
N VAL A 40 -7.79 -8.45 -13.08
CA VAL A 40 -7.78 -7.37 -12.08
C VAL A 40 -9.20 -6.89 -11.77
N ASP A 41 -10.11 -6.90 -12.75
CA ASP A 41 -11.50 -6.49 -12.51
C ASP A 41 -12.26 -7.52 -11.64
N ASP A 42 -11.99 -8.82 -11.76
CA ASP A 42 -12.63 -9.85 -10.94
C ASP A 42 -12.11 -9.87 -9.49
N ALA A 43 -10.79 -9.72 -9.29
CA ALA A 43 -10.19 -9.68 -7.95
C ALA A 43 -10.62 -8.44 -7.14
N VAL A 44 -10.77 -7.28 -7.80
CA VAL A 44 -11.26 -6.03 -7.19
C VAL A 44 -12.77 -6.08 -6.93
N SER A 45 -13.53 -6.86 -7.70
CA SER A 45 -14.97 -7.08 -7.46
C SER A 45 -15.24 -8.05 -6.29
N GLU A 46 -14.48 -9.14 -6.17
CA GLU A 46 -14.53 -10.05 -5.00
C GLU A 46 -14.08 -9.37 -3.70
N LEU A 47 -13.18 -8.38 -3.80
CA LEU A 47 -12.73 -7.47 -2.74
C LEU A 47 -13.87 -6.70 -2.05
N VAL A 48 -14.92 -6.35 -2.80
CA VAL A 48 -16.09 -5.58 -2.31
C VAL A 48 -17.23 -6.50 -1.88
N HIS A 49 -17.30 -7.73 -2.41
CA HIS A 49 -18.37 -8.68 -2.13
C HIS A 49 -18.10 -9.70 -1.01
N CYS A 50 -16.92 -9.70 -0.38
CA CYS A 50 -16.63 -10.59 0.76
C CYS A 50 -17.31 -10.16 2.10
N ALA A 51 -18.55 -9.67 1.99
CA ALA A 51 -19.55 -9.71 3.02
C ALA A 51 -20.61 -10.72 2.55
N LEU A 52 -20.47 -12.00 2.93
CA LEU A 52 -21.49 -12.64 3.78
C LEU A 52 -21.25 -14.09 4.19
N ASP A 53 -20.29 -14.88 3.68
CA ASP A 53 -20.21 -16.29 4.10
C ASP A 53 -18.84 -16.75 4.64
N ASP A 54 -18.91 -17.30 5.87
CA ASP A 54 -18.00 -18.20 6.60
C ASP A 54 -16.61 -17.74 7.06
N ILE A 55 -16.60 -17.26 8.31
CA ILE A 55 -15.45 -17.23 9.22
C ILE A 55 -15.36 -18.59 9.95
N SER A 56 -14.37 -19.42 9.61
CA SER A 56 -13.94 -20.48 10.54
C SER A 56 -12.44 -20.79 10.55
N ALA A 57 -11.56 -19.95 9.99
CA ALA A 57 -10.14 -20.29 9.89
C ALA A 57 -9.17 -19.10 10.03
N ALA A 58 -9.23 -18.41 11.17
CA ALA A 58 -8.09 -17.59 11.64
C ALA A 58 -7.89 -17.84 13.14
N LYS A 59 -7.25 -18.97 13.48
CA LYS A 59 -6.79 -19.25 14.83
C LYS A 59 -5.36 -18.74 14.99
N GLY A 60 -5.14 -17.90 16.00
CA GLY A 60 -3.86 -17.84 16.71
C GLY A 60 -3.08 -16.53 16.61
N TYR A 61 -3.62 -15.42 17.12
CA TYR A 61 -2.79 -14.31 17.58
C TYR A 61 -2.53 -14.50 19.07
N ARG A 62 -1.25 -14.65 19.48
CA ARG A 62 -0.85 -14.76 20.90
C ARG A 62 -0.43 -13.38 21.40
N GLU A 63 -1.03 -12.98 22.51
CA GLU A 63 -0.96 -11.65 23.13
C GLU A 63 0.35 -11.35 23.89
N SER A 64 1.43 -12.10 23.66
CA SER A 64 2.60 -12.09 24.55
C SER A 64 3.84 -11.30 24.08
N ASP A 65 3.85 -10.69 22.90
CA ASP A 65 5.09 -10.10 22.34
C ASP A 65 5.17 -8.57 22.35
N LEU A 66 4.32 -7.90 23.15
CA LEU A 66 4.44 -6.46 23.41
C LEU A 66 5.62 -6.17 24.36
N ARG A 67 6.82 -5.95 23.81
CA ARG A 67 7.88 -5.26 24.55
C ARG A 67 7.60 -3.75 24.51
N ALA A 68 7.09 -3.22 25.61
CA ALA A 68 6.88 -1.79 25.81
C ALA A 68 8.22 -1.02 25.86
N PRO A 69 8.34 0.16 25.22
CA PRO A 69 9.36 1.13 25.59
C PRO A 69 8.87 1.93 26.81
N ASN A 70 9.68 1.92 27.87
CA ASN A 70 9.57 2.84 29.00
C ASN A 70 9.64 4.30 28.51
N ASP A 71 8.50 4.96 28.35
CA ASP A 71 8.27 6.38 28.65
C ASP A 71 6.76 6.70 28.55
N LEU A 72 6.05 6.64 29.68
CA LEU A 72 4.59 6.83 29.76
C LEU A 72 4.17 8.30 29.94
N SER A 73 5.05 9.28 29.72
CA SER A 73 4.80 10.68 30.10
C SER A 73 4.47 11.65 28.95
N ALA A 74 4.59 11.23 27.68
CA ALA A 74 4.22 12.07 26.54
C ALA A 74 2.86 11.63 25.94
N PRO A 75 1.92 12.56 25.66
CA PRO A 75 0.74 12.21 24.87
C PRO A 75 1.21 11.74 23.49
N THR A 76 1.04 10.44 23.22
CA THR A 76 1.37 9.87 21.93
C THR A 76 0.37 10.44 20.92
N ILE A 77 0.84 11.30 20.01
CA ILE A 77 0.01 11.83 18.94
C ILE A 77 -0.52 10.63 18.13
N PRO A 78 -1.84 10.48 17.95
CA PRO A 78 -2.39 9.31 17.25
C PRO A 78 -1.96 9.30 15.78
N ALA A 79 -1.84 8.11 15.19
CA ALA A 79 -1.47 7.95 13.78
C ALA A 79 -2.39 8.74 12.84
N SER A 80 -3.67 8.86 13.18
CA SER A 80 -4.67 9.64 12.44
C SER A 80 -4.30 11.12 12.26
N TYR A 81 -3.45 11.70 13.13
CA TYR A 81 -2.94 13.06 12.98
C TYR A 81 -2.05 13.24 11.73
N TYR A 82 -1.44 12.15 11.25
CA TYR A 82 -0.52 12.17 10.12
C TYR A 82 -1.19 11.84 8.78
N VAL A 83 -2.47 11.45 8.81
CA VAL A 83 -3.28 11.17 7.63
C VAL A 83 -3.42 12.43 6.78
N LEU A 84 -3.30 12.29 5.47
CA LEU A 84 -3.49 13.37 4.51
C LEU A 84 -4.90 13.94 4.62
N SER A 85 -5.01 15.26 4.63
CA SER A 85 -6.29 15.93 4.44
C SER A 85 -6.81 15.71 3.02
N LYS A 86 -8.12 15.87 2.83
CA LYS A 86 -8.74 15.78 1.49
C LYS A 86 -8.10 16.73 0.48
N SER A 87 -7.70 17.93 0.93
CA SER A 87 -7.02 18.91 0.08
C SER A 87 -5.63 18.45 -0.34
N GLU A 88 -4.86 17.88 0.59
CA GLU A 88 -3.53 17.31 0.28
C GLU A 88 -3.66 16.12 -0.68
N MET A 89 -4.63 15.23 -0.44
CA MET A 89 -4.91 14.10 -1.34
C MET A 89 -5.21 14.58 -2.78
N MET A 90 -6.11 15.56 -2.93
CA MET A 90 -6.42 16.16 -4.24
C MET A 90 -5.20 16.81 -4.90
N GLN A 91 -4.43 17.59 -4.14
CA GLN A 91 -3.23 18.26 -4.62
C GLN A 91 -2.17 17.28 -5.11
N HIS A 92 -2.09 16.11 -4.50
CA HIS A 92 -1.10 15.07 -4.82
C HIS A 92 -1.62 13.95 -5.71
N GLY A 93 -2.78 14.16 -6.36
CA GLY A 93 -3.25 13.30 -7.44
C GLY A 93 -3.94 12.01 -6.99
N TYR A 94 -4.28 11.89 -5.71
CA TYR A 94 -5.13 10.81 -5.24
C TYR A 94 -6.51 10.91 -5.90
N ARG A 95 -7.08 9.76 -6.28
CA ARG A 95 -8.43 9.70 -6.82
C ARG A 95 -9.43 9.96 -5.70
N MET A 96 -10.39 10.84 -5.97
CA MET A 96 -11.40 11.25 -5.00
C MET A 96 -12.80 10.97 -5.56
N PRO A 97 -13.77 10.61 -4.70
CA PRO A 97 -15.17 10.56 -5.09
C PRO A 97 -15.62 11.93 -5.62
N ALA A 98 -16.40 11.96 -6.70
CA ALA A 98 -16.95 13.21 -7.20
C ALA A 98 -17.96 13.77 -6.18
N VAL A 99 -17.85 15.06 -5.87
CA VAL A 99 -18.90 15.79 -5.15
C VAL A 99 -19.93 16.20 -6.20
N THR A 100 -20.95 15.38 -6.41
CA THR A 100 -22.12 15.79 -7.17
C THR A 100 -23.08 16.55 -6.25
N SER A 101 -23.87 17.46 -6.82
CA SER A 101 -24.79 18.36 -6.11
C SER A 101 -25.60 17.66 -5.01
N PRO A 102 -26.04 18.39 -3.97
CA PRO A 102 -26.83 17.81 -2.87
C PRO A 102 -28.01 16.99 -3.41
N GLY A 103 -28.05 15.69 -3.11
CA GLY A 103 -29.12 14.77 -3.54
C GLY A 103 -28.76 13.75 -4.62
N THR A 104 -27.52 13.72 -5.12
CA THR A 104 -27.02 12.66 -6.01
C THR A 104 -25.99 11.79 -5.30
N ASN A 105 -26.09 10.46 -5.44
CA ASN A 105 -25.13 9.52 -4.87
C ASN A 105 -23.72 9.88 -5.35
N SER A 106 -22.75 9.94 -4.43
CA SER A 106 -21.35 10.22 -4.77
C SER A 106 -20.87 9.23 -5.83
N GLN A 107 -20.61 9.75 -7.04
CA GLN A 107 -20.19 8.91 -8.15
C GLN A 107 -18.67 8.70 -8.05
N LEU A 108 -18.27 7.43 -7.92
CA LEU A 108 -16.86 7.05 -8.01
C LEU A 108 -16.39 7.15 -9.47
N PRO A 109 -15.10 7.43 -9.71
CA PRO A 109 -14.52 7.29 -11.05
C PRO A 109 -14.77 5.90 -11.63
N ALA A 110 -14.96 5.82 -12.95
CA ALA A 110 -15.25 4.55 -13.62
C ALA A 110 -14.16 3.50 -13.31
N GLY A 111 -14.60 2.31 -12.88
CA GLY A 111 -13.72 1.19 -12.52
C GLY A 111 -13.05 1.30 -11.15
N PHE A 112 -13.29 2.38 -10.39
CA PHE A 112 -12.77 2.51 -9.02
C PHE A 112 -13.77 2.01 -7.98
N VAL A 113 -13.24 1.35 -6.96
CA VAL A 113 -14.00 0.94 -5.77
C VAL A 113 -13.54 1.75 -4.55
N MET A 114 -14.42 1.93 -3.57
CA MET A 114 -14.08 2.56 -2.31
C MET A 114 -14.05 1.52 -1.18
N THR A 115 -13.05 1.59 -0.30
CA THR A 115 -12.95 0.69 0.87
C THR A 115 -14.19 0.81 1.76
N GLN A 116 -14.67 -0.31 2.29
CA GLN A 116 -15.89 -0.39 3.08
C GLN A 116 -15.61 -0.35 4.60
N PRO A 117 -16.56 0.14 5.42
CA PRO A 117 -16.43 0.12 6.88
C PRO A 117 -16.22 -1.29 7.43
N ALA A 118 -15.63 -1.38 8.63
CA ALA A 118 -15.30 -2.65 9.25
C ALA A 118 -16.51 -3.55 9.62
N LEU A 119 -17.72 -2.98 9.73
CA LEU A 119 -18.98 -3.67 10.05
C LEU A 119 -18.88 -4.70 11.20
N GLY A 120 -18.14 -4.35 12.26
CA GLY A 120 -17.97 -5.19 13.46
C GLY A 120 -16.86 -6.25 13.37
N ARG A 121 -16.09 -6.30 12.28
CA ARG A 121 -14.87 -7.09 12.16
C ARG A 121 -13.67 -6.32 12.73
N SER A 122 -12.66 -7.05 13.19
CA SER A 122 -11.39 -6.47 13.65
C SER A 122 -10.43 -6.35 12.46
N PHE A 123 -9.80 -5.18 12.32
CA PHE A 123 -8.78 -4.91 11.31
C PHE A 123 -7.56 -4.26 11.96
N PRO A 124 -6.36 -4.42 11.39
CA PRO A 124 -5.19 -3.68 11.85
C PRO A 124 -5.43 -2.17 11.76
N GLU A 125 -4.90 -1.43 12.74
CA GLU A 125 -4.98 0.04 12.75
C GLU A 125 -4.24 0.65 11.55
N MET A 126 -3.04 0.15 11.25
CA MET A 126 -2.19 0.59 10.15
C MET A 126 -1.68 -0.60 9.35
N VAL A 127 -1.66 -0.44 8.02
CA VAL A 127 -1.09 -1.41 7.08
C VAL A 127 -0.30 -0.64 6.04
N ALA A 128 0.96 -1.03 5.83
CA ALA A 128 1.78 -0.50 4.75
C ALA A 128 1.50 -1.28 3.47
N VAL A 129 1.40 -0.55 2.36
CA VAL A 129 1.11 -1.09 1.03
C VAL A 129 2.23 -0.65 0.10
N ASP A 130 2.73 -1.61 -0.66
CA ASP A 130 3.60 -1.38 -1.79
C ASP A 130 3.22 -2.33 -2.93
N CYS A 131 3.28 -1.84 -4.16
CA CYS A 131 2.95 -2.60 -5.34
C CYS A 131 4.13 -2.64 -6.31
N GLU A 132 4.33 -3.81 -6.91
CA GLU A 132 5.17 -3.91 -8.11
C GLU A 132 4.28 -3.75 -9.34
N MET A 133 4.77 -2.98 -10.31
CA MET A 133 4.11 -2.79 -11.60
C MET A 133 5.10 -2.90 -12.74
N CYS A 134 4.63 -3.37 -13.89
CA CYS A 134 5.38 -3.37 -15.13
C CYS A 134 4.71 -2.46 -16.17
N ARG A 135 5.51 -1.96 -17.13
CA ARG A 135 4.97 -1.21 -18.28
C ARG A 135 4.62 -2.16 -19.40
N THR A 136 3.40 -2.06 -19.90
CA THR A 136 2.88 -2.81 -21.05
C THR A 136 2.40 -1.83 -22.13
N ALA A 137 2.02 -2.38 -23.29
CA ALA A 137 1.40 -1.59 -24.36
C ALA A 137 0.06 -0.95 -23.94
N ALA A 138 -0.61 -1.49 -22.93
CA ALA A 138 -1.87 -0.98 -22.39
C ALA A 138 -1.68 0.04 -21.25
N GLY A 139 -0.47 0.16 -20.67
CA GLY A 139 -0.17 1.09 -19.59
C GLY A 139 0.69 0.47 -18.49
N LEU A 140 0.54 0.97 -17.25
CA LEU A 140 1.11 0.31 -16.08
C LEU A 140 0.17 -0.81 -15.64
N GLU A 141 0.70 -2.03 -15.55
CA GLU A 141 -0.03 -3.20 -15.05
C GLU A 141 0.55 -3.65 -13.72
N LEU A 142 -0.35 -4.01 -12.81
CA LEU A 142 -0.02 -4.50 -11.48
C LEU A 142 0.51 -5.94 -11.56
N THR A 143 1.67 -6.20 -10.97
CA THR A 143 2.28 -7.55 -10.93
C THR A 143 2.23 -8.16 -9.55
N ARG A 144 2.40 -7.35 -8.50
CA ARG A 144 2.36 -7.79 -7.10
C ARG A 144 1.82 -6.69 -6.20
N VAL A 145 1.18 -7.10 -5.11
CA VAL A 145 0.78 -6.23 -3.99
C VAL A 145 1.26 -6.86 -2.71
N SER A 146 1.95 -6.10 -1.88
CA SER A 146 2.32 -6.50 -0.52
C SER A 146 1.64 -5.60 0.49
N LEU A 147 1.06 -6.21 1.52
CA LEU A 147 0.50 -5.51 2.66
C LEU A 147 1.21 -5.97 3.92
N VAL A 148 1.78 -5.05 4.70
CA VAL A 148 2.53 -5.39 5.91
C VAL A 148 2.01 -4.59 7.09
N ASP A 149 1.67 -5.27 8.19
CA ASP A 149 1.21 -4.59 9.40
C ASP A 149 2.35 -4.00 10.24
N THR A 150 2.00 -3.42 11.39
CA THR A 150 2.97 -2.84 12.33
C THR A 150 3.91 -3.87 12.98
N ASN A 151 3.55 -5.16 12.96
CA ASN A 151 4.34 -6.27 13.47
C ASN A 151 5.17 -6.96 12.38
N LYS A 152 5.23 -6.38 11.18
CA LYS A 152 5.97 -6.94 10.04
C LYS A 152 5.39 -8.27 9.53
N THR A 153 4.10 -8.48 9.76
CA THR A 153 3.39 -9.63 9.20
C THR A 153 2.81 -9.24 7.85
N GLU A 154 3.08 -10.05 6.81
CA GLU A 154 2.46 -9.89 5.50
C GLU A 154 1.00 -10.37 5.54
N HIS A 155 0.12 -9.62 4.87
CA HIS A 155 -1.31 -9.88 4.82
C HIS A 155 -1.86 -9.78 3.39
N PHE A 156 -3.08 -10.28 3.22
CA PHE A 156 -3.85 -10.13 1.98
C PHE A 156 -4.73 -8.89 2.02
N ILE A 157 -5.08 -8.34 0.85
CA ILE A 157 -5.83 -7.09 0.73
C ILE A 157 -7.21 -7.07 1.43
N GLN A 158 -7.76 -8.24 1.77
CA GLN A 158 -9.01 -8.41 2.52
C GLN A 158 -8.96 -7.88 3.97
N ILE A 159 -7.79 -7.48 4.48
CA ILE A 159 -7.62 -6.91 5.82
C ILE A 159 -7.68 -5.37 5.88
N VAL A 160 -8.17 -4.71 4.83
CA VAL A 160 -8.28 -3.25 4.77
C VAL A 160 -9.75 -2.82 4.88
N SER A 161 -10.10 -2.14 5.97
CA SER A 161 -11.38 -1.43 6.08
C SER A 161 -11.22 0.06 5.76
N ALA A 162 -12.34 0.78 5.66
CA ALA A 162 -12.34 2.24 5.55
C ALA A 162 -11.70 2.93 6.77
N GLU A 163 -11.61 2.23 7.90
CA GLU A 163 -11.02 2.72 9.14
C GLU A 163 -9.52 2.43 9.26
N THR A 164 -9.01 1.37 8.63
CA THR A 164 -7.58 1.07 8.53
C THR A 164 -6.85 2.27 7.92
N ILE A 165 -5.67 2.61 8.43
CA ILE A 165 -4.80 3.64 7.85
C ILE A 165 -3.81 2.96 6.91
N LEU A 166 -3.86 3.30 5.63
CA LEU A 166 -2.87 2.84 4.65
C LEU A 166 -1.61 3.71 4.71
N VAL A 167 -0.46 3.05 4.78
CA VAL A 167 0.86 3.67 4.78
C VAL A 167 1.58 3.30 3.48
N GLY A 168 2.33 4.20 2.88
CA GLY A 168 3.11 3.87 1.68
C GLY A 168 4.04 4.98 1.25
N HIS A 169 4.64 4.85 0.06
CA HIS A 169 5.52 5.86 -0.50
C HIS A 169 5.07 6.25 -1.91
N SER A 170 4.53 7.46 -2.08
CA SER A 170 3.80 7.85 -3.31
C SER A 170 2.59 6.94 -3.59
N LEU A 171 1.83 6.66 -2.53
CA LEU A 171 0.76 5.68 -2.51
C LEU A 171 -0.40 6.02 -3.47
N GLU A 172 -0.45 7.24 -4.03
CA GLU A 172 -1.39 7.59 -5.09
C GLU A 172 -1.24 6.70 -6.33
N ARG A 173 -0.02 6.21 -6.58
CA ARG A 173 0.29 5.38 -7.74
C ARG A 173 -0.22 3.96 -7.53
N ASP A 174 0.04 3.40 -6.36
CA ASP A 174 -0.41 2.07 -5.95
C ASP A 174 -1.93 1.99 -5.94
N LEU A 175 -2.60 2.94 -5.28
CA LEU A 175 -4.06 2.99 -5.23
C LEU A 175 -4.70 3.22 -6.61
N ALA A 176 -4.04 3.97 -7.50
CA ALA A 176 -4.51 4.13 -8.87
C ALA A 176 -4.38 2.83 -9.68
N ALA A 177 -3.29 2.08 -9.52
CA ALA A 177 -3.10 0.78 -10.18
C ALA A 177 -4.09 -0.27 -9.66
N LEU A 178 -4.38 -0.24 -8.36
CA LEU A 178 -5.38 -1.08 -7.71
C LEU A 178 -6.84 -0.68 -8.04
N LYS A 179 -7.04 0.51 -8.63
CA LYS A 179 -8.35 1.15 -8.79
C LYS A 179 -9.12 1.26 -7.46
N VAL A 180 -8.42 1.56 -6.36
CA VAL A 180 -9.02 1.71 -5.02
C VAL A 180 -8.99 3.16 -4.57
N ILE A 181 -10.09 3.63 -3.98
CA ILE A 181 -10.19 4.89 -3.26
C ILE A 181 -10.21 4.57 -1.77
N HIS A 182 -9.23 5.11 -1.04
CA HIS A 182 -9.12 4.96 0.40
C HIS A 182 -8.77 6.30 1.05
N MET A 183 -9.48 6.66 2.12
CA MET A 183 -9.49 8.03 2.66
C MET A 183 -8.52 8.25 3.82
N LYS A 184 -7.95 7.18 4.40
CA LYS A 184 -6.99 7.29 5.51
C LYS A 184 -5.60 6.88 5.03
N VAL A 185 -4.89 7.82 4.40
CA VAL A 185 -3.56 7.56 3.86
C VAL A 185 -2.49 8.37 4.59
N ILE A 186 -1.39 7.72 4.96
CA ILE A 186 -0.12 8.34 5.33
C ILE A 186 0.89 8.05 4.21
N ASP A 187 1.26 9.09 3.46
CA ASP A 187 2.23 8.98 2.38
C ASP A 187 3.60 9.48 2.85
N THR A 188 4.57 8.57 2.95
CA THR A 188 5.93 8.89 3.43
C THR A 188 6.67 9.88 2.53
N ALA A 189 6.37 9.91 1.23
CA ALA A 189 6.95 10.88 0.30
C ALA A 189 6.51 12.31 0.60
N LEU A 190 5.30 12.47 1.14
CA LEU A 190 4.74 13.76 1.58
C LEU A 190 5.09 14.06 3.03
N LEU A 191 5.06 13.04 3.89
CA LEU A 191 5.38 13.13 5.31
C LEU A 191 6.83 13.60 5.56
N TYR A 192 7.73 13.15 4.69
CA TYR A 192 9.12 13.56 4.64
C TYR A 192 9.37 14.45 3.43
N GLN A 193 8.44 15.32 3.05
CA GLN A 193 8.75 16.26 1.99
C GLN A 193 9.67 17.39 2.50
N HIS A 194 10.63 17.80 1.67
CA HIS A 194 11.55 18.88 2.02
C HIS A 194 10.88 20.26 1.85
N PRO A 195 10.83 21.11 2.91
CA PRO A 195 10.22 22.44 2.83
C PRO A 195 10.81 23.40 1.79
N ARG A 196 12.12 23.33 1.49
CA ARG A 196 12.81 24.28 0.59
C ARG A 196 12.38 24.16 -0.87
N HIS A 197 11.89 23.00 -1.30
CA HIS A 197 11.47 22.79 -2.68
C HIS A 197 9.97 23.07 -2.90
N GLY A 198 9.30 23.71 -1.93
CA GLY A 198 7.91 24.13 -2.03
C GLY A 198 6.96 22.99 -2.39
N GLY A 199 7.25 21.77 -1.93
CA GLY A 199 6.42 20.61 -2.20
C GLY A 199 6.50 20.05 -3.62
N LYS A 200 7.46 20.49 -4.45
CA LYS A 200 7.54 20.09 -5.87
C LYS A 200 8.22 18.74 -6.10
N ILE A 201 9.09 18.31 -5.19
CA ILE A 201 9.89 17.10 -5.35
C ILE A 201 9.55 16.15 -4.20
N LYS A 202 9.21 14.91 -4.55
CA LYS A 202 9.08 13.80 -3.62
C LYS A 202 10.46 13.14 -3.45
N PRO A 203 11.02 13.01 -2.24
CA PRO A 203 12.26 12.27 -2.04
C PRO A 203 12.04 10.79 -2.32
N ALA A 204 13.06 10.09 -2.82
CA ALA A 204 12.98 8.65 -3.02
C ALA A 204 12.94 7.89 -1.68
N LEU A 205 12.20 6.79 -1.61
CA LEU A 205 12.13 5.92 -0.41
C LEU A 205 13.52 5.49 0.05
N ARG A 206 14.39 5.03 -0.87
CA ARG A 206 15.78 4.65 -0.59
C ARG A 206 16.58 5.76 0.11
N MET A 207 16.40 7.02 -0.31
CA MET A 207 17.05 8.17 0.33
C MET A 207 16.55 8.36 1.76
N LEU A 208 15.24 8.22 1.98
CA LEU A 208 14.65 8.36 3.31
C LEU A 208 15.08 7.23 4.25
N ALA A 209 15.07 5.99 3.76
CA ALA A 209 15.51 4.81 4.51
C ALA A 209 16.98 4.93 4.92
N ASP A 210 17.87 5.31 4.00
CA ASP A 210 19.28 5.53 4.30
C ASP A 210 19.46 6.66 5.32
N LYS A 211 18.83 7.82 5.08
CA LYS A 211 18.98 9.01 5.92
C LYS A 211 18.46 8.79 7.34
N TRP A 212 17.26 8.26 7.49
CA TRP A 212 16.50 8.26 8.75
C TRP A 212 16.44 6.91 9.45
N LEU A 213 16.42 5.80 8.69
CA LEU A 213 16.41 4.44 9.26
C LEU A 213 17.80 3.82 9.34
N LYS A 214 18.80 4.42 8.69
CA LYS A 214 20.14 3.83 8.50
C LYS A 214 20.07 2.45 7.84
N ARG A 215 19.09 2.28 6.95
CA ARG A 215 18.82 1.06 6.21
C ARG A 215 19.07 1.30 4.74
N SER A 216 19.88 0.45 4.14
CA SER A 216 20.09 0.45 2.70
C SER A 216 19.13 -0.56 2.08
N ILE A 217 18.22 -0.07 1.23
CA ILE A 217 17.17 -0.85 0.55
C ILE A 217 17.34 -0.74 -0.96
N GLN A 218 16.73 -1.63 -1.74
CA GLN A 218 16.76 -1.60 -3.22
C GLN A 218 18.20 -1.62 -3.81
N ASN A 219 19.11 -2.37 -3.20
CA ASN A 219 20.52 -2.46 -3.64
C ASN A 219 20.81 -3.63 -4.60
N GLY A 220 19.86 -4.55 -4.76
CA GLY A 220 20.00 -5.71 -5.62
C GLY A 220 19.80 -5.39 -7.10
N SER A 221 20.37 -6.22 -7.97
CA SER A 221 20.05 -6.22 -9.40
C SER A 221 18.76 -6.97 -9.73
N GLU A 222 18.12 -7.60 -8.74
CA GLU A 222 16.96 -8.48 -8.90
C GLU A 222 15.61 -7.74 -8.89
N GLY A 223 15.62 -6.42 -8.97
CA GLY A 223 14.41 -5.59 -8.85
C GLY A 223 14.18 -5.11 -7.42
N HIS A 224 13.03 -4.51 -7.18
CA HIS A 224 12.60 -4.07 -5.85
C HIS A 224 11.82 -5.20 -5.18
N ASP A 225 11.87 -5.27 -3.85
CA ASP A 225 11.02 -6.17 -3.07
C ASP A 225 9.92 -5.34 -2.41
N SER A 226 8.67 -5.54 -2.82
CA SER A 226 7.55 -4.78 -2.25
C SER A 226 7.34 -5.00 -0.75
N ILE A 227 7.81 -6.12 -0.16
CA ILE A 227 7.79 -6.27 1.30
C ILE A 227 8.82 -5.34 1.94
N GLU A 228 10.07 -5.33 1.46
CA GLU A 228 11.12 -4.44 1.97
C GLU A 228 10.68 -2.96 1.91
N ASP A 229 10.07 -2.56 0.80
CA ASP A 229 9.61 -1.20 0.57
C ASP A 229 8.41 -0.83 1.47
N ALA A 230 7.41 -1.71 1.60
CA ALA A 230 6.29 -1.53 2.53
C ALA A 230 6.79 -1.42 3.99
N GLU A 231 7.72 -2.27 4.40
CA GLU A 231 8.31 -2.23 5.73
C GLU A 231 9.08 -0.94 6.01
N ALA A 232 9.86 -0.47 5.04
CA ALA A 232 10.59 0.79 5.14
C ALA A 232 9.63 1.99 5.27
N ALA A 233 8.53 1.99 4.51
CA ALA A 233 7.50 3.02 4.61
C ALA A 233 6.79 3.01 6.00
N MET A 234 6.48 1.83 6.52
CA MET A 234 5.94 1.67 7.88
C MET A 234 6.92 2.20 8.93
N ASP A 235 8.20 1.84 8.84
CA ASP A 235 9.22 2.25 9.80
C ASP A 235 9.47 3.76 9.80
N LEU A 236 9.48 4.39 8.62
CA LEU A 236 9.54 5.85 8.50
C LEU A 236 8.32 6.51 9.17
N THR A 237 7.13 5.97 8.96
CA THR A 237 5.90 6.48 9.58
C THR A 237 5.97 6.37 11.10
N MET A 238 6.35 5.22 11.63
CA MET A 238 6.50 5.00 13.07
C MET A 238 7.59 5.89 13.68
N LEU A 239 8.70 6.10 12.97
CA LEU A 239 9.75 7.03 13.40
C LEU A 239 9.21 8.46 13.49
N LYS A 240 8.46 8.90 12.48
CA LYS A 240 7.84 10.24 12.49
C LYS A 240 6.83 10.40 13.62
N ILE A 241 5.99 9.41 13.87
CA ILE A 241 5.01 9.41 14.98
C ILE A 241 5.74 9.58 16.32
N ARG A 242 6.79 8.79 16.57
CA ARG A 242 7.58 8.84 17.81
C ARG A 242 8.31 10.16 18.01
N LYS A 243 8.75 10.81 16.94
CA LYS A 243 9.56 12.04 17.01
C LYS A 243 8.74 13.33 16.84
N GLY A 244 7.53 13.25 16.31
CA GLY A 244 6.65 14.37 16.01
C GLY A 244 6.70 14.86 14.56
N ARG A 245 5.62 15.51 14.11
CA ARG A 245 5.43 16.02 12.74
C ARG A 245 6.52 16.97 12.25
N SER A 246 7.00 17.88 13.11
CA SER A 246 8.06 18.85 12.79
C SER A 246 9.46 18.25 12.79
N TRP A 247 9.61 16.99 13.20
CA TRP A 247 10.92 16.35 13.28
C TRP A 247 11.45 16.01 11.88
N CYS A 248 12.35 16.86 11.41
CA CYS A 248 13.30 16.65 10.32
C CYS A 248 14.47 17.63 10.54
N PRO A 249 15.30 17.44 11.59
CA PRO A 249 16.19 18.50 12.06
C PRO A 249 17.27 18.93 11.05
N TYR A 250 17.51 18.15 10.00
CA TYR A 250 18.59 18.40 9.03
C TYR A 250 18.18 18.02 7.61
N TRP A 251 17.12 18.63 7.09
CA TRP A 251 16.86 18.56 5.66
C TRP A 251 18.07 19.00 4.83
#